data_AF-A0A7Y3JJ27-F1
#
_entry.id   AF-A0A7Y3JJ27-F1
#
_cell.length_a   1.000
_cell.length_b   1.000
_cell.length_c   1.000
_cell.angle_alpha   90.00
_cell.angle_beta   90.00
_cell.angle_gamma   90.00
#
_symmetry.space_group_name_H-M   'P 1'
#
loop_
_entity.id
_entity.type
_entity.pdbx_description
1 polymer ?
#
loop_
_entity_poly.entity_id
_entity_poly.type
_entity_poly.pdbx_seq_one_letter_code
_entity_poly.pdbx_strand_id
1 'polypeptide(L)' 'MKLFEVTLESETHYDAVFMTHHFVFSESEQNAAESAEFLNPGFCAVNVEEIRYTIH' A
#
# COMPACT_ATOMS: atom_id res chain seq x y z
N MET A 1 10.11 4.58 12.80
CA MET A 1 8.84 4.52 12.03
C MET A 1 8.82 5.64 11.00
N LYS A 2 8.41 5.31 9.78
CA LYS A 2 8.23 6.22 8.64
C LYS A 2 6.81 6.04 8.08
N LEU A 3 6.30 7.04 7.39
CA LEU A 3 5.02 6.95 6.68
C LEU A 3 5.27 6.44 5.25
N PHE A 4 4.49 5.46 4.82
CA PHE A 4 4.50 4.94 3.46
C PHE A 4 3.12 5.08 2.82
N GLU A 5 3.09 5.42 1.55
CA GLU A 5 1.94 5.22 0.68
C GLU A 5 2.11 3.89 -0.04
N VAL A 6 1.09 3.03 0.03
CA VAL A 6 1.07 1.71 -0.61
C VAL A 6 -0.08 1.68 -1.60
N THR A 7 0.24 1.50 -2.89
CA THR A 7 -0.76 1.25 -3.93
C THR A 7 -0.99 -0.25 -4.03
N LEU A 8 -2.25 -0.63 -3.91
CA LEU A 8 -2.71 -2.01 -3.99
C LEU A 8 -3.58 -2.20 -5.24
N GLU A 9 -3.42 -3.34 -5.91
CA GLU A 9 -4.23 -3.74 -7.07
C GLU A 9 -4.95 -5.07 -6.79
N SER A 10 -6.20 -5.18 -7.23
CA SER A 10 -6.95 -6.45 -7.25
C SER A 10 -7.37 -6.78 -8.67
N GLU A 11 -7.03 -7.99 -9.13
CA GLU A 11 -7.58 -8.58 -10.34
C GLU A 11 -8.92 -9.24 -10.00
N THR A 12 -10.01 -8.67 -10.50
CA THR A 12 -11.32 -9.32 -10.40
C THR A 12 -11.60 -10.19 -11.63
N HIS A 13 -12.51 -11.15 -11.50
CA HIS A 13 -12.86 -12.13 -12.54
C HIS A 13 -13.48 -11.51 -13.83
N TYR A 14 -13.55 -10.19 -13.94
CA TYR A 14 -14.21 -9.44 -15.01
C TYR A 14 -13.27 -8.46 -15.76
N ASP A 15 -11.96 -8.70 -15.74
CA ASP A 15 -10.93 -7.80 -16.31
C ASP A 15 -10.94 -6.37 -15.74
N ALA A 16 -11.64 -6.15 -14.62
CA ALA A 16 -11.64 -4.87 -13.91
C ALA A 16 -10.52 -4.90 -12.86
N VAL A 17 -9.51 -4.05 -13.07
CA VAL A 17 -8.45 -3.77 -12.09
C VAL A 17 -8.94 -2.70 -11.14
N PHE A 18 -9.02 -3.03 -9.85
CA PHE A 18 -9.32 -2.06 -8.81
C PHE A 18 -8.03 -1.64 -8.14
N MET A 19 -7.79 -0.32 -8.07
CA MET A 19 -6.62 0.26 -7.41
C MET A 19 -7.05 1.04 -6.18
N THR A 20 -6.31 0.90 -5.08
CA THR A 20 -6.50 1.68 -3.84
C THR A 20 -5.17 2.10 -3.24
N HIS A 21 -5.16 3.21 -2.51
CA HIS A 21 -3.97 3.77 -1.87
C HIS A 21 -4.13 3.73 -0.35
N HIS A 22 -3.14 3.19 0.36
CA HIS A 22 -3.13 3.06 1.81
C HIS A 22 -1.93 3.77 2.41
N PHE A 23 -2.15 4.51 3.48
CA PHE A 23 -1.06 5.15 4.24
C PHE A 23 -0.74 4.31 5.48
N VAL A 24 0.48 3.79 5.56
CA VAL A 24 0.92 2.87 6.62
C VAL A 24 2.16 3.41 7.29
N PHE A 25 2.14 3.51 8.63
CA PHE A 25 3.37 3.74 9.39
C PHE A 25 4.10 2.42 9.62
N SER A 26 5.34 2.32 9.16
CA SER A 26 6.13 1.08 9.23
C SER A 26 7.62 1.34 9.44
N GLU A 27 8.39 0.29 9.68
CA GLU A 27 9.85 0.34 9.78
C GLU A 27 10.54 0.20 8.41
N SER A 28 9.90 -0.50 7.47
CA SER A 28 10.41 -0.78 6.14
C SER A 28 9.29 -0.81 5.09
N GLU A 29 9.66 -0.69 3.82
CA GLU A 29 8.73 -0.82 2.68
C GLU A 29 8.07 -2.21 2.67
N GLN A 30 8.85 -3.26 2.92
CA GLN A 30 8.35 -4.64 2.98
C GLN A 30 7.25 -4.80 4.03
N ASN A 31 7.49 -4.30 5.25
CA ASN A 31 6.48 -4.40 6.30
C ASN A 31 5.24 -3.52 6.01
N ALA A 32 5.41 -2.40 5.29
CA ALA A 32 4.29 -1.57 4.88
C ALA A 32 3.40 -2.29 3.85
N ALA A 33 4.01 -2.94 2.85
CA ALA A 33 3.31 -3.78 1.87
C ALA A 33 2.54 -4.92 2.55
N GLU A 34 3.22 -5.72 3.37
CA GLU A 34 2.62 -6.86 4.09
C GLU A 34 1.44 -6.42 4.96
N SER A 35 1.58 -5.28 5.66
CA SER A 35 0.51 -4.73 6.48
C SER A 35 -0.68 -4.26 5.65
N ALA A 36 -0.42 -3.62 4.50
CA ALA A 36 -1.45 -3.15 3.59
C ALA A 36 -2.22 -4.32 2.94
N GLU A 37 -1.52 -5.37 2.50
CA GLU A 37 -2.14 -6.59 1.94
C GLU A 37 -2.95 -7.35 2.99
N PHE A 38 -2.43 -7.47 4.22
CA PHE A 38 -3.13 -8.14 5.33
C PHE A 38 -4.48 -7.49 5.65
N LEU A 39 -4.56 -6.16 5.54
CA LEU A 39 -5.81 -5.41 5.78
C LEU A 39 -6.74 -5.41 4.56
N ASN A 40 -6.25 -5.72 3.37
CA ASN A 40 -6.99 -5.68 2.12
C ASN A 40 -6.90 -7.03 1.39
N PRO A 41 -7.57 -8.07 1.91
CA PRO A 41 -7.52 -9.39 1.30
C PRO A 41 -8.03 -9.37 -0.14
N GLY A 42 -7.30 -10.03 -1.04
CA GLY A 42 -7.61 -10.05 -2.46
C GLY A 42 -6.99 -8.89 -3.26
N PHE A 43 -6.23 -8.02 -2.60
CA PHE A 43 -5.36 -7.04 -3.24
C PHE A 43 -3.89 -7.39 -3.01
N CYS A 44 -3.03 -7.03 -3.96
CA CYS A 44 -1.58 -7.17 -3.88
C CYS A 44 -0.92 -5.78 -3.99
N ALA A 45 0.17 -5.55 -3.25
CA ALA A 45 0.92 -4.32 -3.33
C ALA A 45 1.73 -4.26 -4.63
N VAL A 46 1.58 -3.16 -5.36
CA VAL A 46 2.25 -2.92 -6.65
C VAL A 46 3.23 -1.74 -6.59
N ASN A 47 3.04 -0.83 -5.63
CA ASN A 47 3.95 0.27 -5.38
C ASN A 47 3.97 0.62 -3.89
N VAL A 48 5.16 0.94 -3.38
CA VAL A 48 5.36 1.41 -2.00
C VAL A 48 6.30 2.60 -2.02
N GLU A 49 5.85 3.75 -1.54
CA GLU A 49 6.61 4.99 -1.54
C GLU A 49 6.72 5.58 -0.13
N GLU A 50 7.94 5.93 0.29
CA GLU A 50 8.18 6.63 1.56
C GLU A 50 7.75 8.10 1.45
N ILE A 51 6.73 8.49 2.20
CA ILE A 51 6.25 9.88 2.22
C ILE A 51 7.12 10.70 3.16
N ARG A 52 7.87 11.64 2.59
CA ARG A 52 8.65 12.64 3.34
C ARG A 52 7.87 13.95 3.36
N TYR A 53 7.32 14.31 4.52
CA TYR A 53 6.70 15.62 4.72
C TYR A 53 7.53 16.48 5.67
N THR A 54 7.54 17.79 5.41
CA THR A 54 8.10 18.80 6.31
C THR A 54 6.93 19.56 6.93
N ILE A 55 6.80 19.52 8.25
CA ILE A 55 5.87 20.41 8.96
C ILE A 55 6.58 21.76 9.11
N HIS A 56 5.97 22.83 8.60
CA HIS A 56 6.44 24.21 8.76
C HIS A 56 5.83 24.87 9.99
#